data_AF-A0A8C3CJ52-F1
#
_entry.id   AF-A0A8C3CJ52-F1
#
_cell.length_a   1.000
_cell.length_b   1.000
_cell.length_c   1.000
_cell.angle_alpha   90.00
_cell.angle_beta   90.00
_cell.angle_gamma   90.00
#
_symmetry.space_group_name_H-M   'P 1'
#
loop_
_entity.id
_entity.type
_entity.pdbx_description
1 polymer ?
#
loop_
_entity_poly.entity_id
_entity_poly.type
_entity_poly.pdbx_seq_one_letter_code
_entity_poly.pdbx_strand_id
1 'polypeptide(L)'
;MNFLLTWIHWGLAALLYLQSAELSKAAPALGDGERKPNEVIKFLEVYERSFCRTIETLVDIFQEYPDEVEYIFKPSCVPLMRCAGCCGDEGLECVPVDVYNVTMEIMRIKPHQSQHIAHMSFLQHSKCDCRPKKDVKNKQEKWAQKPRSDGPSFIPQTWSLHDPRPWQSFLMLYPESGKSRRVCPTRMDSRSIFLPSPPPCDS
;
A
#
# COMPACT_ATOMS: atom_id res chain seq x y z
N MET A 1 -16.73 -26.45 -66.17
CA MET A 1 -15.89 -25.27 -65.82
C MET A 1 -16.10 -24.91 -64.35
N ASN A 2 -15.81 -25.85 -63.42
CA ASN A 2 -16.08 -25.70 -61.97
C ASN A 2 -14.84 -25.99 -61.10
N PHE A 3 -13.75 -26.50 -61.67
CA PHE A 3 -12.53 -26.80 -60.93
C PHE A 3 -11.75 -25.53 -60.55
N LEU A 4 -11.72 -24.51 -61.40
CA LEU A 4 -11.02 -23.25 -61.08
C LEU A 4 -11.63 -22.52 -59.87
N LEU A 5 -12.96 -22.53 -59.75
CA LEU A 5 -13.65 -21.89 -58.63
C LEU A 5 -13.37 -22.60 -57.29
N THR A 6 -13.29 -23.93 -57.28
CA THR A 6 -12.96 -24.68 -56.06
C THR A 6 -11.52 -24.44 -55.64
N TRP A 7 -10.57 -24.36 -56.55
CA TRP A 7 -9.18 -24.06 -56.21
C TRP A 7 -9.02 -22.64 -55.65
N ILE A 8 -9.75 -21.66 -56.20
CA ILE A 8 -9.77 -20.29 -55.66
C ILE A 8 -10.39 -20.26 -54.26
N HIS A 9 -11.48 -20.98 -54.04
CA HIS A 9 -12.15 -21.02 -52.73
C HIS A 9 -11.28 -21.67 -51.64
N TRP A 10 -10.58 -22.77 -51.98
CA TRP A 10 -9.68 -23.44 -51.05
C TRP A 10 -8.40 -22.62 -50.81
N GLY A 11 -7.88 -21.96 -51.84
CA GLY A 11 -6.78 -21.00 -51.72
C GLY A 11 -7.12 -19.83 -50.82
N LEU A 12 -8.32 -19.24 -50.97
CA LEU A 12 -8.80 -18.15 -50.13
C LEU A 12 -9.01 -18.61 -48.68
N ALA A 13 -9.57 -19.81 -48.48
CA ALA A 13 -9.75 -20.39 -47.15
C ALA A 13 -8.39 -20.62 -46.46
N ALA A 14 -7.39 -21.14 -47.17
CA ALA A 14 -6.04 -21.32 -46.64
C ALA A 14 -5.37 -19.99 -46.29
N LEU A 15 -5.57 -18.96 -47.11
CA LEU A 15 -5.04 -17.61 -46.87
C LEU A 15 -5.65 -16.98 -45.61
N LEU A 16 -6.98 -17.07 -45.45
CA LEU A 16 -7.69 -16.61 -44.26
C LEU A 16 -7.24 -17.37 -42.99
N TYR A 17 -6.92 -18.65 -43.12
CA TYR A 17 -6.40 -19.47 -42.03
C TYR A 17 -4.98 -19.07 -41.61
N LEU A 18 -4.10 -18.74 -42.56
CA LEU A 18 -2.77 -18.20 -42.25
C LEU A 18 -2.86 -16.84 -41.57
N GLN A 19 -3.80 -16.00 -42.00
CA GLN A 19 -3.96 -14.65 -41.48
C GLN A 19 -4.51 -14.65 -40.04
N SER A 20 -5.35 -15.62 -39.68
CA SER A 20 -5.81 -15.80 -38.29
C SER A 20 -4.74 -16.38 -37.37
N ALA A 21 -3.83 -17.22 -37.90
CA ALA A 21 -2.70 -17.76 -37.14
C ALA A 21 -1.65 -16.71 -36.76
N GLU A 22 -1.47 -15.67 -37.58
CA GLU A 22 -0.60 -14.55 -37.25
C GLU A 22 -1.28 -13.57 -36.27
N LEU A 23 -2.61 -13.43 -36.32
CA LEU A 23 -3.37 -12.55 -35.41
C LEU A 23 -3.41 -13.10 -33.96
N SER A 24 -3.34 -14.42 -33.77
CA SER A 24 -3.30 -15.03 -32.44
C SER A 24 -1.97 -14.86 -31.70
N LYS A 25 -0.89 -14.43 -32.39
CA LYS A 25 0.42 -14.13 -31.77
C LYS A 25 0.51 -12.74 -31.14
N ALA A 26 -0.55 -11.91 -31.19
CA ALA A 26 -0.53 -10.53 -30.70
C ALA A 26 -1.27 -10.31 -29.37
N ALA A 27 -1.43 -11.35 -28.54
CA ALA A 27 -1.75 -11.14 -27.13
C ALA A 27 -0.43 -11.11 -26.34
N PRO A 28 -0.15 -10.08 -25.51
CA PRO A 28 0.88 -10.19 -24.50
C PRO A 28 0.42 -11.30 -23.55
N ALA A 29 0.95 -12.51 -23.76
CA ALA A 29 0.78 -13.61 -22.85
C ALA A 29 1.31 -13.13 -21.50
N LEU A 30 0.40 -12.85 -20.57
CA LEU A 30 0.66 -12.91 -19.15
C LEU A 30 1.25 -14.29 -18.93
N GLY A 31 2.58 -14.36 -18.78
CA GLY A 31 3.36 -15.57 -18.97
C GLY A 31 2.71 -16.78 -18.33
N ASP A 32 2.25 -17.71 -19.17
CA ASP A 32 2.10 -19.11 -18.79
C ASP A 32 3.51 -19.67 -18.64
N GLY A 33 4.18 -19.24 -17.56
CA GLY A 33 5.31 -19.95 -17.04
C GLY A 33 4.75 -21.23 -16.46
N GLU A 34 4.86 -22.32 -17.22
CA GLU A 34 4.76 -23.69 -16.73
C GLU A 34 5.58 -23.77 -15.44
N ARG A 35 4.91 -23.58 -14.29
CA ARG A 35 5.58 -23.58 -12.99
C ARG A 35 5.99 -25.02 -12.75
N LYS A 36 7.22 -25.33 -13.12
CA LYS A 36 7.84 -26.62 -12.85
C LYS A 36 7.75 -26.83 -11.33
N PRO A 37 7.06 -27.88 -10.84
CA PRO A 37 6.61 -27.96 -9.45
C PRO A 37 7.71 -28.06 -8.38
N ASN A 38 8.99 -27.86 -8.75
CA ASN A 38 10.16 -27.97 -7.87
C ASN A 38 11.26 -26.92 -8.16
N GLU A 39 10.97 -25.84 -8.88
CA GLU A 39 11.96 -24.79 -9.10
C GLU A 39 12.07 -23.86 -7.88
N VAL A 40 13.24 -23.85 -7.24
CA VAL A 40 13.53 -22.95 -6.13
C VAL A 40 13.99 -21.60 -6.69
N ILE A 41 13.22 -20.56 -6.43
CA ILE A 41 13.61 -19.17 -6.73
C ILE A 41 14.83 -18.84 -5.86
N LYS A 42 15.92 -18.39 -6.49
CA LYS A 42 17.17 -18.12 -5.78
C LYS A 42 17.02 -16.92 -4.86
N PHE A 43 17.79 -16.88 -3.78
CA PHE A 43 17.77 -15.79 -2.79
C PHE A 43 17.89 -14.40 -3.43
N LEU A 44 18.87 -14.18 -4.31
CA LEU A 44 19.08 -12.88 -4.95
C LEU A 44 17.88 -12.45 -5.80
N GLU A 45 17.22 -13.40 -6.47
CA GLU A 45 16.02 -13.12 -7.26
C GLU A 45 14.83 -12.77 -6.37
N VAL A 46 14.67 -13.45 -5.23
CA VAL A 46 13.66 -13.07 -4.22
C VAL A 46 13.95 -11.67 -3.68
N TYR A 47 15.20 -11.39 -3.33
CA TYR A 47 15.63 -10.10 -2.79
C TYR A 47 15.36 -8.96 -3.78
N GLU A 48 15.82 -9.08 -5.03
CA GLU A 48 15.64 -8.05 -6.05
C GLU A 48 14.17 -7.82 -6.42
N ARG A 49 13.36 -8.89 -6.46
CA ARG A 49 11.92 -8.77 -6.76
C ARG A 49 11.11 -8.18 -5.62
N SER A 50 11.55 -8.39 -4.38
CA SER A 50 10.89 -7.86 -3.18
C SER A 50 11.39 -6.49 -2.77
N PHE A 51 12.52 -6.03 -3.29
CA PHE A 51 13.09 -4.72 -2.96
C PHE A 51 12.18 -3.56 -3.39
N CYS A 52 12.18 -2.49 -2.58
CA CYS A 52 11.39 -1.28 -2.76
C CYS A 52 11.42 -0.73 -4.20
N ARG A 53 10.26 -0.73 -4.86
CA ARG A 53 10.07 -0.23 -6.23
C ARG A 53 8.62 0.17 -6.51
N THR A 54 8.38 0.74 -7.67
CA THR A 54 7.04 1.01 -8.18
C THR A 54 6.41 -0.27 -8.71
N ILE A 55 5.23 -0.64 -8.20
CA ILE A 55 4.46 -1.83 -8.60
C ILE A 55 3.03 -1.40 -8.93
N GLU A 56 2.47 -1.96 -10.00
CA GLU A 56 1.05 -1.79 -10.33
C GLU A 56 0.19 -2.41 -9.23
N THR A 57 -0.62 -1.57 -8.58
CA THR A 57 -1.47 -1.95 -7.45
C THR A 57 -2.90 -1.50 -7.74
N LEU A 58 -3.87 -2.38 -7.47
CA LEU A 58 -5.28 -2.02 -7.56
C LEU A 58 -5.68 -1.24 -6.30
N VAL A 59 -6.13 -0.01 -6.51
CA VAL A 59 -6.53 0.91 -5.44
C VAL A 59 -8.00 1.21 -5.57
N ASP A 60 -8.73 1.12 -4.44
CA ASP A 60 -10.15 1.45 -4.36
C ASP A 60 -10.35 2.97 -4.51
N ILE A 61 -11.24 3.35 -5.43
CA ILE A 61 -11.52 4.76 -5.74
C ILE A 61 -12.12 5.48 -4.53
N PHE A 62 -12.91 4.79 -3.70
CA PHE A 62 -13.48 5.40 -2.49
C PHE A 62 -12.43 5.78 -1.44
N GLN A 63 -11.31 5.06 -1.39
CA GLN A 63 -10.22 5.38 -0.45
C GLN A 63 -9.47 6.64 -0.90
N GLU A 64 -9.35 6.87 -2.20
CA GLU A 64 -8.70 8.05 -2.78
C GLU A 64 -9.63 9.27 -2.76
N TYR A 65 -10.95 9.07 -2.90
CA TYR A 65 -11.97 10.12 -2.89
C TYR A 65 -13.07 9.84 -1.86
N PRO A 66 -12.77 9.93 -0.55
CA PRO A 66 -13.74 9.66 0.49
C PRO A 66 -14.90 10.65 0.52
N ASP A 67 -14.76 11.83 -0.10
CA ASP A 67 -15.80 12.87 -0.13
C ASP A 67 -16.92 12.58 -1.15
N GLU A 68 -16.68 11.71 -2.13
CA GLU A 68 -17.61 11.41 -3.23
C GLU A 68 -18.61 10.29 -2.86
N VAL A 69 -19.19 10.35 -1.64
CA VAL A 69 -20.03 9.28 -1.06
C VAL A 69 -21.36 9.05 -1.76
N GLU A 70 -21.82 10.00 -2.59
CA GLU A 70 -23.09 9.90 -3.31
C GLU A 70 -23.01 9.05 -4.59
N TYR A 71 -21.80 8.72 -5.04
CA TYR A 71 -21.57 7.97 -6.28
C TYR A 71 -21.12 6.55 -6.00
N ILE A 72 -21.55 5.65 -6.88
CA ILE A 72 -20.97 4.32 -7.04
C ILE A 72 -20.10 4.36 -8.29
N PHE A 73 -18.83 3.95 -8.16
CA PHE A 73 -17.87 3.95 -9.26
C PHE A 73 -17.84 2.61 -10.00
N LYS A 74 -17.74 2.67 -11.34
CA LYS A 74 -17.42 1.52 -12.19
C LYS A 74 -16.23 1.87 -13.11
N PRO A 75 -15.10 1.13 -13.03
CA PRO A 75 -14.80 0.12 -12.02
C PRO A 75 -14.73 0.73 -10.61
N SER A 76 -14.79 -0.10 -9.57
CA SER A 76 -14.65 0.37 -8.17
C SER A 76 -13.18 0.56 -7.75
N CYS A 77 -12.24 -0.05 -8.48
CA CYS A 77 -10.81 0.09 -8.27
C CYS A 77 -10.10 0.37 -9.59
N VAL A 78 -8.93 1.00 -9.51
CA VAL A 78 -8.09 1.35 -10.67
C VAL A 78 -6.65 0.86 -10.47
N PRO A 79 -5.96 0.46 -11.55
CA PRO A 79 -4.54 0.12 -11.48
C PRO A 79 -3.68 1.39 -11.40
N LEU A 80 -2.89 1.53 -10.35
CA LEU A 80 -1.98 2.66 -10.14
C LEU A 80 -0.58 2.17 -9.77
N MET A 81 0.44 2.88 -10.24
CA MET A 81 1.81 2.65 -9.79
C MET A 81 1.96 3.18 -8.36
N ARG A 82 2.24 2.27 -7.41
CA ARG A 82 2.46 2.59 -6.00
C ARG A 82 3.78 2.00 -5.53
N CYS A 83 4.35 2.58 -4.48
CA CYS A 83 5.57 2.08 -3.89
C CYS A 83 5.25 0.88 -3.04
N ALA A 84 5.94 -0.23 -3.31
CA ALA A 84 5.76 -1.48 -2.59
C ALA A 84 7.09 -2.24 -2.55
N GLY A 85 7.19 -3.16 -1.60
CA GLY A 85 8.40 -3.93 -1.33
C GLY A 85 8.95 -3.67 0.06
N CYS A 86 10.01 -4.40 0.40
CA CYS A 86 10.74 -4.27 1.64
C CYS A 86 12.04 -3.49 1.45
N CYS A 87 12.52 -2.94 2.57
CA CYS A 87 13.87 -2.41 2.70
C CYS A 87 14.72 -3.42 3.47
N GLY A 88 16.04 -3.36 3.32
CA GLY A 88 16.96 -4.29 4.00
C GLY A 88 17.07 -4.09 5.52
N ASP A 89 16.47 -3.03 6.06
CA ASP A 89 16.54 -2.64 7.47
C ASP A 89 15.15 -2.24 7.97
N GLU A 90 14.77 -2.68 9.17
CA GLU A 90 13.45 -2.44 9.76
C GLU A 90 13.20 -0.98 10.14
N GLY A 91 14.27 -0.21 10.36
CA GLY A 91 14.24 1.24 10.57
C GLY A 91 13.98 2.02 9.28
N LEU A 92 13.94 1.37 8.12
CA LEU A 92 13.62 1.99 6.83
C LEU A 92 12.18 1.69 6.40
N GLU A 93 11.58 2.64 5.68
CA GLU A 93 10.29 2.51 4.99
C GLU A 93 10.44 2.82 3.50
N CYS A 94 9.69 2.08 2.67
CA CYS A 94 9.63 2.29 1.22
C CYS A 94 8.64 3.42 0.92
N VAL A 95 9.14 4.56 0.44
CA VAL A 95 8.35 5.78 0.23
C VAL A 95 8.52 6.33 -1.19
N PRO A 96 7.52 7.05 -1.72
CA PRO A 96 7.66 7.74 -3.00
C PRO A 96 8.66 8.90 -2.88
N VAL A 97 9.58 8.96 -3.84
CA VAL A 97 10.50 10.10 -4.04
C VAL A 97 9.94 11.07 -5.06
N ASP A 98 9.20 10.56 -6.03
CA ASP A 98 8.67 11.34 -7.14
C ASP A 98 7.28 10.80 -7.54
N VAL A 99 6.37 11.72 -7.84
CA VAL A 99 4.94 11.45 -8.02
C VAL A 99 4.35 12.27 -9.16
N TYR A 100 3.30 11.77 -9.79
CA TYR A 100 2.55 12.47 -10.82
C TYR A 100 1.09 12.01 -10.82
N ASN A 101 0.20 12.81 -11.40
CA ASN A 101 -1.21 12.47 -11.51
C ASN A 101 -1.51 11.85 -12.88
N VAL A 102 -2.40 10.85 -12.90
CA VAL A 102 -2.94 10.25 -14.12
C VAL A 102 -4.44 10.37 -14.12
N THR A 103 -4.99 10.83 -15.23
CA THR A 103 -6.43 10.96 -15.42
C THR A 103 -6.98 9.73 -16.10
N MET A 104 -8.06 9.17 -15.55
CA MET A 104 -8.74 7.98 -16.05
C MET A 104 -10.23 8.26 -16.22
N GLU A 105 -10.85 7.55 -17.16
CA GLU A 105 -12.29 7.57 -17.35
C GLU A 105 -12.97 6.58 -16.40
N ILE A 106 -13.83 7.10 -15.53
CA ILE A 106 -14.56 6.33 -14.52
C ILE A 106 -16.05 6.59 -14.69
N MET A 107 -16.84 5.53 -14.71
CA MET A 107 -18.30 5.64 -14.70
C MET A 107 -18.78 5.98 -13.30
N ARG A 108 -19.36 7.17 -13.14
CA ARG A 108 -20.02 7.63 -11.92
C ARG A 108 -21.51 7.33 -12.01
N ILE A 109 -22.03 6.61 -11.02
CA ILE A 109 -23.43 6.23 -10.95
C ILE A 109 -24.04 6.84 -9.69
N LYS A 110 -25.03 7.71 -9.87
CA LYS A 110 -25.87 8.19 -8.78
C LYS A 110 -27.16 7.38 -8.77
N PRO A 111 -27.41 6.54 -7.75
CA PRO A 111 -28.57 5.66 -7.71
C PRO A 111 -29.87 6.41 -7.98
N HIS A 112 -30.73 5.84 -8.83
CA HIS A 112 -32.03 6.40 -9.23
C HIS A 112 -32.02 7.77 -9.93
N GLN A 113 -30.85 8.30 -10.32
CA GLN A 113 -30.76 9.64 -10.93
C GLN A 113 -30.05 9.62 -12.29
N SER A 114 -28.77 9.25 -12.32
CA SER A 114 -27.98 9.35 -13.55
C SER A 114 -26.74 8.47 -13.51
N GLN A 115 -26.19 8.17 -14.68
CA GLN A 115 -24.88 7.56 -14.86
C GLN A 115 -24.13 8.29 -15.98
N HIS A 116 -22.87 8.62 -15.76
CA HIS A 116 -22.05 9.31 -16.76
C HIS A 116 -20.56 8.96 -16.61
N ILE A 117 -19.82 9.07 -17.71
CA ILE A 117 -18.35 8.95 -17.70
C ILE A 117 -17.77 10.26 -17.18
N ALA A 118 -16.90 10.17 -16.18
CA ALA A 118 -16.17 11.31 -15.63
C ALA A 118 -14.67 11.06 -15.72
N HIS A 119 -13.92 12.14 -15.88
CA HIS A 119 -12.46 12.13 -15.80
C HIS A 119 -12.04 12.34 -14.35
N MET A 120 -11.32 11.37 -13.78
CA MET A 120 -10.84 11.40 -12.39
C MET A 120 -9.31 11.28 -12.38
N SER A 121 -8.63 12.01 -11.49
CA SER A 121 -7.17 12.16 -11.51
C SER A 121 -6.50 11.57 -10.28
N PHE A 122 -5.84 10.44 -10.45
CA PHE A 122 -5.25 9.66 -9.37
C PHE A 122 -3.74 9.92 -9.23
N LEU A 123 -3.24 9.92 -7.99
CA LEU A 123 -1.81 10.05 -7.73
C LEU A 123 -1.08 8.72 -7.97
N GLN A 124 0.01 8.78 -8.75
CA GLN A 124 0.93 7.68 -9.04
C GLN A 124 2.34 8.00 -8.56
N HIS A 125 3.09 6.96 -8.21
CA HIS A 125 4.49 7.06 -7.85
C HIS A 125 5.35 6.69 -9.06
N SER A 126 6.23 7.61 -9.50
CA SER A 126 7.19 7.34 -10.58
C SER A 126 8.51 6.76 -10.06
N LYS A 127 8.89 7.08 -8.81
CA LYS A 127 10.12 6.59 -8.18
C LYS A 127 9.94 6.34 -6.70
N CYS A 128 10.53 5.25 -6.20
CA CYS A 128 10.50 4.84 -4.79
C CYS A 128 11.92 4.69 -4.24
N ASP A 129 12.06 4.86 -2.93
CA ASP A 129 13.34 4.74 -2.22
C ASP A 129 13.13 4.37 -0.74
N CYS A 130 14.15 3.77 -0.13
CA CYS A 130 14.14 3.40 1.28
C CYS A 130 14.63 4.56 2.14
N ARG A 131 13.77 5.08 3.02
CA ARG A 131 14.09 6.23 3.89
C ARG A 131 13.92 5.86 5.37
N PRO A 132 14.71 6.46 6.28
CA PRO A 132 14.52 6.26 7.71
C PRO A 132 13.11 6.62 8.16
N LYS A 133 12.48 5.70 8.89
CA LYS A 133 11.19 5.95 9.54
C LYS A 133 11.36 7.11 10.51
N LYS A 134 10.40 8.03 10.52
CA LYS A 134 10.34 9.05 11.56
C LYS A 134 9.97 8.34 12.87
N ASP A 135 10.92 8.25 13.79
CA ASP A 135 10.74 7.53 15.06
C ASP A 135 9.42 7.87 15.74
N VAL A 136 8.49 6.92 15.77
CA VAL A 136 7.43 6.92 16.78
C VAL A 136 8.12 6.53 18.08
N LYS A 137 8.71 7.52 18.77
CA LYS A 137 9.43 7.38 20.05
C LYS A 137 8.91 6.17 20.85
N ASN A 138 9.78 5.18 20.96
CA ASN A 138 9.69 3.97 21.78
C ASN A 138 8.64 4.03 22.90
N LYS A 139 7.45 3.49 22.64
CA LYS A 139 6.51 3.10 23.72
C LYS A 139 6.95 1.80 24.42
N GLN A 140 8.04 1.17 23.97
CA GLN A 140 8.59 -0.05 24.57
C GLN A 140 9.53 0.18 25.76
N GLU A 141 10.01 1.39 26.04
CA GLU A 141 10.91 1.59 27.19
C GLU A 141 10.17 1.62 28.55
N LYS A 142 8.83 1.79 28.54
CA LYS A 142 8.04 1.85 29.78
C LYS A 142 7.74 0.51 30.43
N TRP A 143 7.93 -0.63 29.75
CA TRP A 143 7.75 -1.95 30.39
C TRP A 143 9.01 -2.45 31.11
N ALA A 144 10.19 -1.88 30.79
CA ALA A 144 11.47 -2.30 31.36
C ALA A 144 11.82 -1.64 32.71
N GLN A 145 11.04 -0.65 33.17
CA GLN A 145 11.29 0.09 34.42
C GLN A 145 10.26 -0.19 35.53
N LYS A 146 9.50 -1.29 35.46
CA LYS A 146 8.68 -1.69 36.62
C LYS A 146 9.58 -2.47 37.59
N PRO A 147 9.81 -2.00 38.83
CA PRO A 147 10.61 -2.73 39.80
C PRO A 147 9.98 -4.11 40.04
N ARG A 148 10.85 -5.13 40.07
CA ARG A 148 10.55 -6.54 40.30
C ARG A 148 9.91 -6.67 41.69
N SER A 149 8.59 -6.83 41.75
CA SER A 149 7.91 -7.31 42.96
C SER A 149 7.76 -8.81 42.84
N ASP A 150 8.41 -9.54 43.74
CA ASP A 150 8.37 -11.00 43.82
C ASP A 150 6.93 -11.52 43.94
N GLY A 151 6.54 -12.37 43.00
CA GLY A 151 5.24 -13.05 42.96
C GLY A 151 5.25 -14.14 41.88
N PRO A 152 4.67 -15.33 42.13
CA PRO A 152 5.12 -16.57 41.51
C PRO A 152 4.78 -16.70 40.03
N SER A 153 5.72 -17.35 39.34
CA SER A 153 5.77 -17.71 37.92
C SER A 153 4.45 -18.28 37.37
N PHE A 154 3.82 -17.54 36.46
CA PHE A 154 2.95 -18.11 35.45
C PHE A 154 3.67 -18.01 34.10
N ILE A 155 4.10 -19.17 33.60
CA ILE A 155 4.69 -19.35 32.28
C ILE A 155 3.54 -19.26 31.26
N PRO A 156 3.51 -18.31 30.31
CA PRO A 156 2.53 -18.36 29.24
C PRO A 156 3.00 -19.40 28.21
N GLN A 157 2.20 -20.45 28.07
CA GLN A 157 2.40 -21.50 27.09
C GLN A 157 2.40 -20.93 25.67
N THR A 158 3.24 -21.56 24.85
CA THR A 158 3.39 -21.46 23.41
C THR A 158 2.09 -21.18 22.65
N TRP A 159 2.10 -20.19 21.75
CA TRP A 159 1.01 -19.93 20.81
C TRP A 159 1.04 -20.99 19.70
N SER A 160 0.21 -22.02 19.86
CA SER A 160 -0.09 -22.96 18.79
C SER A 160 -1.07 -22.30 17.83
N LEU A 161 -0.64 -22.20 16.58
CA LEU A 161 -1.40 -21.76 15.42
C LEU A 161 -2.53 -22.78 15.13
N HIS A 162 -3.79 -22.38 15.27
CA HIS A 162 -4.99 -22.76 14.50
C HIS A 162 -6.27 -22.61 15.35
N ASP A 163 -7.13 -21.64 15.02
CA ASP A 163 -8.53 -21.95 14.65
C ASP A 163 -9.28 -20.73 14.04
N PRO A 164 -10.25 -20.94 13.11
CA PRO A 164 -10.84 -19.90 12.27
C PRO A 164 -12.25 -19.42 12.68
N ARG A 165 -12.40 -18.09 12.83
CA ARG A 165 -13.63 -17.24 12.69
C ARG A 165 -14.81 -17.47 13.68
N PRO A 166 -15.86 -16.61 13.74
CA PRO A 166 -16.10 -15.28 13.13
C PRO A 166 -16.58 -14.19 14.12
N TRP A 167 -16.50 -12.93 13.65
CA TRP A 167 -17.28 -11.72 14.01
C TRP A 167 -18.08 -11.71 15.32
N GLN A 168 -17.68 -10.82 16.23
CA GLN A 168 -18.62 -10.16 17.15
C GLN A 168 -18.23 -8.70 17.40
N SER A 169 -19.20 -7.84 17.13
CA SER A 169 -19.24 -6.41 17.38
C SER A 169 -18.64 -6.03 18.73
N PHE A 170 -17.69 -5.10 18.73
CA PHE A 170 -17.47 -4.26 19.89
C PHE A 170 -17.92 -2.84 19.56
N LEU A 171 -19.10 -2.53 20.09
CA LEU A 171 -19.68 -1.21 20.23
C LEU A 171 -18.64 -0.23 20.83
N MET A 172 -18.41 0.86 20.12
CA MET A 172 -17.73 2.05 20.62
C MET A 172 -18.55 2.65 21.77
N LEU A 173 -18.15 2.38 23.01
CA LEU A 173 -18.60 3.13 24.17
C LEU A 173 -17.66 4.33 24.36
N TYR A 174 -18.14 5.49 23.95
CA TYR A 174 -17.61 6.80 24.36
C TYR A 174 -17.79 6.99 25.87
N PRO A 175 -16.77 7.47 26.61
CA PRO A 175 -16.99 8.09 27.90
C PRO A 175 -17.25 9.59 27.74
N GLU A 176 -18.46 9.97 28.13
CA GLU A 176 -18.93 11.33 28.40
C GLU A 176 -18.12 12.03 29.52
N SER A 177 -17.82 13.31 29.25
CA SER A 177 -17.72 14.45 30.16
C SER A 177 -16.84 14.39 31.44
N GLY A 178 -15.93 15.36 31.55
CA GLY A 178 -15.25 15.69 32.80
C GLY A 178 -14.28 16.87 32.66
N LYS A 179 -14.79 18.11 32.77
CA LYS A 179 -14.01 19.36 32.80
C LYS A 179 -13.01 19.35 33.97
N SER A 180 -11.74 19.70 33.71
CA SER A 180 -10.96 20.52 34.67
C SER A 180 -9.89 21.35 33.95
N ARG A 181 -9.62 22.53 34.50
CA ARG A 181 -9.09 23.73 33.85
C ARG A 181 -7.57 23.71 33.58
N ARG A 182 -7.18 24.57 32.62
CA ARG A 182 -5.82 24.97 32.22
C ARG A 182 -4.91 25.37 33.38
N VAL A 183 -3.65 24.94 33.31
CA VAL A 183 -2.49 25.67 33.84
C VAL A 183 -1.40 25.68 32.75
N CYS A 184 -1.00 26.86 32.29
CA CYS A 184 0.15 27.02 31.41
C CYS A 184 1.40 27.22 32.27
N PRO A 185 2.52 26.51 32.04
CA PRO A 185 3.81 26.99 32.51
C PRO A 185 4.19 28.24 31.71
N THR A 186 4.65 29.24 32.44
CA THR A 186 5.12 30.53 32.00
C THR A 186 6.27 30.43 30.99
N ARG A 187 6.27 31.40 30.08
CA ARG A 187 7.35 31.71 29.14
C ARG A 187 8.65 32.04 29.90
N MET A 188 9.74 31.33 29.59
CA MET A 188 11.10 31.86 29.69
C MET A 188 11.80 31.60 28.35
N ASP A 189 12.23 32.70 27.75
CA ASP A 189 12.85 32.78 26.43
C ASP A 189 14.37 32.84 26.61
N SER A 190 15.07 32.38 25.57
CA SER A 190 16.43 32.80 25.18
C SER A 190 17.67 32.23 25.89
N ARG A 191 18.36 31.38 25.12
CA ARG A 191 19.80 31.44 24.76
C ARG A 191 20.86 31.55 25.87
N SER A 192 21.71 30.50 25.95
CA SER A 192 23.19 30.50 26.19
C SER A 192 23.57 29.12 26.75
N ILE A 193 24.36 28.21 26.15
CA ILE A 193 25.70 28.28 25.56
C ILE A 193 26.62 29.24 26.31
N PHE A 194 27.47 28.61 27.13
CA PHE A 194 28.69 29.08 27.77
C PHE A 194 28.52 30.17 28.84
N LEU A 195 29.16 29.98 29.99
CA LEU A 195 30.24 30.86 30.45
C LEU A 195 30.90 30.27 31.72
N PRO A 196 32.21 30.44 31.93
CA PRO A 196 32.78 30.48 33.26
C PRO A 196 32.47 31.83 33.94
N SER A 197 32.34 31.81 35.26
CA SER A 197 31.87 32.89 36.13
C SER A 197 33.00 33.83 36.64
N PRO A 198 32.67 35.06 37.09
CA PRO A 198 33.44 35.79 38.09
C PRO A 198 32.77 35.79 39.49
N PRO A 199 33.48 36.17 40.59
CA PRO A 199 33.22 35.67 41.95
C PRO A 199 32.81 36.80 42.95
N PRO A 200 32.92 36.70 44.30
CA PRO A 200 31.78 36.86 45.22
C PRO A 200 31.93 38.02 46.24
N CYS A 201 30.88 38.33 47.02
CA CYS A 201 30.98 39.04 48.30
C CYS A 201 29.85 38.60 49.27
N ASP A 202 30.24 38.36 50.52
CA ASP A 202 29.46 38.01 51.74
C ASP A 202 28.46 39.10 52.17
N SER A 203 27.50 38.93 53.09
CA SER A 203 27.23 37.96 54.19
C SER A 203 25.76 37.54 54.23
#